data_AF-A0A537RRN9-F1
#
_entry.id   AF-A0A537RRN9-F1
#
_cell.length_a   1.000
_cell.length_b   1.000
_cell.length_c   1.000
_cell.angle_alpha   90.00
_cell.angle_beta   90.00
_cell.angle_gamma   90.00
#
_symmetry.space_group_name_H-M   'P 1'
#
loop_
_entity.id
_entity.type
_entity.pdbx_description
1 polymer ?
#
loop_
_entity_poly.entity_id
_entity_poly.type
_entity_poly.pdbx_seq_one_letter_code
_entity_poly.pdbx_strand_id
1 'polypeptide(L)'
;MHDIERRALIKGAAMGALAFTVGGGEVLLTPRAARSQGVPLRTLTVAQAATLDALGETLVPGARQAGISQFVDQQISIPAE
;
A
#
# COMPACT_ATOMS: atom_id res chain seq x y z
N MET A 1 -20.80 -3.63 -7.75
CA MET A 1 -19.76 -2.86 -7.05
C MET A 1 -19.79 -3.34 -5.61
N HIS A 2 -18.80 -4.11 -5.17
CA HIS A 2 -18.69 -4.44 -3.76
C HIS A 2 -18.28 -3.16 -3.02
N ASP A 3 -19.17 -2.65 -2.18
CA ASP A 3 -18.84 -1.57 -1.27
C ASP A 3 -17.67 -2.05 -0.39
N ILE A 4 -16.48 -1.49 -0.61
CA ILE A 4 -15.39 -1.62 0.36
C ILE A 4 -15.90 -0.91 1.61
N GLU A 5 -16.45 -1.69 2.55
CA GLU A 5 -16.87 -1.15 3.82
C GLU A 5 -15.65 -0.53 4.48
N ARG A 6 -15.75 0.74 4.88
CA ARG A 6 -14.71 1.45 5.64
C ARG A 6 -14.13 0.60 6.77
N ARG A 7 -14.95 -0.27 7.37
CA ARG A 7 -14.56 -1.18 8.45
C ARG A 7 -13.72 -2.37 7.98
N ALA A 8 -13.95 -2.91 6.78
CA ALA A 8 -13.09 -3.91 6.16
C ALA A 8 -11.73 -3.30 5.77
N LEU A 9 -11.72 -2.08 5.23
CA LEU A 9 -10.50 -1.32 4.95
C LEU A 9 -9.70 -1.05 6.23
N ILE A 10 -10.36 -0.59 7.31
CA ILE A 10 -9.70 -0.35 8.61
C ILE A 10 -9.19 -1.66 9.22
N LYS A 11 -9.93 -2.78 9.11
CA LYS A 11 -9.46 -4.09 9.60
C LYS A 11 -8.23 -4.58 8.82
N GLY A 12 -8.23 -4.44 7.49
CA GLY A 12 -7.07 -4.76 6.66
C GLY A 12 -5.86 -3.88 6.95
N ALA A 13 -6.07 -2.57 7.16
CA ALA A 13 -5.03 -1.63 7.55
C ALA A 13 -4.50 -1.89 8.98
N ALA A 14 -5.36 -2.36 9.91
CA ALA A 14 -5.00 -2.69 11.28
C ALA A 14 -4.24 -4.02 11.44
N MET A 15 -4.40 -4.95 10.49
CA MET A 15 -3.62 -6.20 10.46
C MET A 15 -2.14 -5.99 10.11
N GLY A 16 -1.76 -4.76 9.76
CA GLY A 16 -0.41 -4.23 9.85
C GLY A 16 0.52 -4.67 8.72
N ALA A 17 0.60 -5.97 8.43
CA ALA A 17 1.53 -6.55 7.47
C ALA A 17 0.82 -7.12 6.23
N LEU A 18 1.38 -6.84 5.05
CA LEU A 18 1.01 -7.44 3.77
C LEU A 18 2.16 -8.31 3.28
N ALA A 19 1.86 -9.30 2.45
CA ALA A 19 2.88 -10.10 1.77
C ALA A 19 3.50 -9.29 0.63
N PHE A 20 4.80 -8.97 0.77
CA PHE A 20 5.58 -8.28 -0.25
C PHE A 20 6.65 -9.21 -0.82
N THR A 21 6.93 -9.08 -2.11
CA THR A 21 8.03 -9.83 -2.74
C THR A 21 9.31 -8.99 -2.70
N VAL A 22 10.34 -9.46 -2.01
CA VAL A 22 11.66 -8.81 -1.92
C VAL A 22 12.74 -9.84 -2.24
N GLY A 23 13.60 -9.56 -3.23
CA GLY A 23 14.68 -10.47 -3.61
C GLY A 23 14.20 -11.86 -4.07
N GLY A 24 12.97 -11.98 -4.56
CA GLY A 24 12.37 -13.25 -5.00
C GLY A 24 11.68 -14.08 -3.90
N GLY A 25 11.69 -13.63 -2.64
CA GLY A 25 10.95 -14.24 -1.53
C GLY A 25 9.76 -13.40 -1.08
N GLU A 26 8.71 -14.05 -0.58
CA GLU A 26 7.61 -13.35 0.10
C GLU A 26 7.97 -13.05 1.56
N VAL A 27 7.79 -11.79 1.97
CA VAL A 27 8.05 -11.29 3.31
C VAL A 27 6.85 -10.49 3.79
N LEU A 28 6.45 -10.71 5.04
CA LEU A 28 5.41 -9.90 5.67
C LEU A 28 6.00 -8.57 6.13
N LEU A 29 5.54 -7.47 5.53
CA LEU A 29 5.96 -6.12 5.91
C LEU A 29 4.76 -5.21 6.08
N THR A 30 4.87 -4.24 6.98
CA THR A 30 3.92 -3.13 6.98
C THR A 30 4.14 -2.22 5.77
N PRO A 31 3.12 -1.50 5.26
CA PRO A 31 3.31 -0.56 4.16
C PRO A 31 4.39 0.49 4.47
N ARG A 32 4.48 0.94 5.72
CA ARG A 32 5.55 1.83 6.22
C ARG A 32 6.93 1.16 6.09
N ALA A 33 7.05 -0.09 6.53
CA ALA A 33 8.31 -0.83 6.45
C ALA A 33 8.72 -1.07 4.98
N ALA A 34 7.78 -1.52 4.14
CA ALA A 34 8.02 -1.74 2.72
C ALA A 34 8.44 -0.44 1.99
N ARG A 35 7.81 0.70 2.30
CA ARG A 35 8.26 2.03 1.84
C ARG A 35 9.69 2.32 2.28
N SER A 36 9.99 2.16 3.57
CA SER A 36 11.31 2.48 4.12
C SER A 36 12.44 1.62 3.53
N GLN A 37 12.10 0.40 3.10
CA GLN A 37 13.01 -0.54 2.46
C GLN A 37 13.06 -0.38 0.93
N GLY A 38 12.29 0.54 0.34
CA GLY A 38 12.26 0.77 -1.10
C GLY A 38 11.73 -0.43 -1.89
N VAL A 39 10.76 -1.17 -1.34
CA VAL A 39 10.16 -2.33 -2.02
C VAL A 39 9.56 -1.89 -3.36
N PRO A 40 9.90 -2.54 -4.49
CA PRO A 40 9.39 -2.16 -5.80
C PRO A 40 7.86 -2.21 -5.87
N LEU A 41 7.27 -1.27 -6.62
CA LEU A 41 5.86 -1.27 -6.96
C LEU A 41 5.57 -2.35 -8.01
N ARG A 42 4.40 -2.96 -7.93
CA ARG A 42 3.95 -4.05 -8.79
C ARG A 42 3.06 -3.57 -9.94
N THR A 43 2.23 -2.55 -9.71
CA THR A 43 1.24 -2.08 -10.69
C THR A 43 1.37 -0.58 -10.96
N LEU A 44 1.54 0.24 -9.94
CA LEU A 44 1.68 1.68 -10.08
C LEU A 44 3.03 2.06 -10.69
N THR A 45 3.01 3.05 -11.59
CA THR A 45 4.23 3.75 -12.00
C THR A 45 4.75 4.64 -10.87
N VAL A 46 6.04 5.00 -10.94
CA VAL A 46 6.66 5.93 -9.97
C VAL A 46 5.91 7.26 -9.90
N ALA A 47 5.47 7.79 -11.04
CA ALA A 47 4.74 9.06 -11.09
C ALA A 47 3.33 8.97 -10.47
N GLN A 48 2.63 7.86 -10.68
CA GLN A 48 1.32 7.61 -10.04
C GLN A 48 1.47 7.45 -8.53
N ALA A 49 2.47 6.69 -8.08
CA ALA A 49 2.76 6.53 -6.66
C ALA A 49 3.17 7.84 -5.99
N ALA A 50 3.93 8.70 -6.67
CA ALA A 50 4.29 10.02 -6.18
C ALA A 50 3.06 10.95 -6.06
N THR A 51 2.16 10.91 -7.05
CA THR A 51 0.90 11.64 -7.02
C THR A 51 0.02 11.18 -5.86
N LEU A 52 -0.09 9.87 -5.66
CA LEU A 52 -0.87 9.28 -4.56
C LEU A 52 -0.27 9.62 -3.19
N ASP A 53 1.06 9.60 -3.06
CA ASP A 53 1.77 10.03 -1.86
C ASP A 53 1.44 11.49 -1.51
N ALA A 54 1.48 12.40 -2.50
CA ALA A 54 1.20 13.82 -2.31
C ALA A 54 -0.28 14.08 -1.95
N LEU A 55 -1.20 13.40 -2.65
CA LEU A 55 -2.63 13.48 -2.36
C LEU A 55 -2.92 12.95 -0.95
N GLY A 56 -2.37 11.79 -0.61
CA GLY A 56 -2.52 11.17 0.70
C GLY A 56 -2.02 12.07 1.82
N GLU A 57 -0.83 12.64 1.69
CA GLU A 57 -0.26 13.56 2.67
C GLU A 57 -1.11 14.82 2.87
N THR A 58 -1.69 15.34 1.78
CA THR A 58 -2.57 16.52 1.82
C THR A 58 -3.87 16.24 2.57
N LEU A 59 -4.45 15.05 2.37
CA LEU A 59 -5.72 14.66 2.99
C LEU A 59 -5.55 14.19 4.44
N VAL A 60 -4.46 13.47 4.72
CA VAL A 60 -4.15 12.90 6.03
C VAL A 60 -2.63 13.04 6.26
N PRO A 61 -2.21 14.02 7.09
CA PRO A 61 -0.79 14.21 7.40
C PRO A 61 -0.13 12.92 7.91
N GLY A 62 1.03 12.60 7.37
CA GLY A 62 1.78 11.37 7.66
C GLY A 62 1.37 10.16 6.82
N ALA A 63 0.35 10.23 5.97
CA ALA A 63 -0.06 9.11 5.10
C ALA A 63 1.06 8.70 4.14
N ARG A 64 1.85 9.67 3.65
CA ARG A 64 3.05 9.37 2.86
C ARG A 64 3.98 8.50 3.68
N GLN A 65 4.42 8.96 4.85
CA GLN A 65 5.34 8.20 5.70
C GLN A 65 4.78 6.82 6.08
N ALA A 66 3.47 6.69 6.27
CA ALA A 66 2.80 5.43 6.58
C ALA A 66 2.80 4.41 5.41
N GLY A 67 3.19 4.82 4.20
CA GLY A 67 3.33 3.94 3.04
C GLY A 67 2.05 3.76 2.23
N ILE A 68 1.23 4.82 2.10
CA ILE A 68 -0.05 4.77 1.37
C ILE A 68 0.09 4.20 -0.06
N SER A 69 1.09 4.62 -0.83
CA SER A 69 1.30 4.11 -2.18
C SER A 69 1.64 2.63 -2.20
N GLN A 70 2.40 2.15 -1.21
CA GLN A 70 2.75 0.75 -1.07
C GLN A 70 1.54 -0.12 -0.71
N PHE A 71 0.66 0.41 0.15
CA PHE A 71 -0.60 -0.25 0.50
C PHE A 71 -1.51 -0.36 -0.72
N VAL A 72 -1.79 0.76 -1.41
CA VAL A 72 -2.72 0.79 -2.54
C VAL A 72 -2.22 -0.07 -3.69
N ASP A 73 -0.94 0.05 -4.06
CA ASP A 73 -0.32 -0.78 -5.10
C ASP A 73 -0.54 -2.27 -4.80
N GLN A 74 -0.26 -2.70 -3.57
CA GLN A 74 -0.48 -4.08 -3.17
C GLN A 74 -1.95 -4.51 -3.26
N GLN A 75 -2.91 -3.66 -2.86
CA GLN A 75 -4.34 -4.01 -2.94
C GLN A 75 -4.83 -4.15 -4.38
N ILE A 76 -4.38 -3.29 -5.29
CA ILE A 76 -4.84 -3.33 -6.70
C ILE A 76 -4.09 -4.39 -7.53
N SER A 77 -2.95 -4.88 -7.04
CA SER A 77 -2.20 -5.97 -7.68
C SER A 77 -2.79 -7.37 -7.42
N ILE A 78 -3.75 -7.50 -6.49
CA ILE A 78 -4.41 -8.78 -6.21
C ILE A 78 -5.39 -9.05 -7.36
N PRO A 79 -5.28 -10.18 -8.09
CA PRO A 79 -6.24 -10.53 -9.13
C PRO A 79 -7.67 -10.61 -8.57
N ALA A 80 -8.64 -10.13 -9.33
CA ALA A 80 -10.05 -10.37 -9.00
C ALA A 80 -10.36 -11.87 -9.22
N GLU A 81 -11.05 -12.49 -8.26
CA GLU A 81 -11.65 -13.83 -8.42
C GLU A 81 -12.82 -13.81 -9.41
#